data_AF-A0A840Y5Q2-F1
#
_entry.id   AF-A0A840Y5Q2-F1
#
_cell.length_a   1.000
_cell.length_b   1.000
_cell.length_c   1.000
_cell.angle_alpha   90.00
_cell.angle_beta   90.00
_cell.angle_gamma   90.00
#
_symmetry.space_group_name_H-M   'P 1'
#
loop_
_entity.id
_entity.type
_entity.pdbx_description
1 polymer ?
#
loop_
_entity_poly.entity_id
_entity_poly.type
_entity_poly.pdbx_seq_one_letter_code
_entity_poly.pdbx_strand_id
1 'polypeptide(L)'
;MPEDLLETALAEAAAPRKGARPDDVPEKFWDEEASAIRVEALLKSYRELEKRLSQRLSPPGEDAPEEERIRFRRAIGVPDGPDGYRIEPKHELCGADDEVNRRLHEAGFTCAQAQLVYDLAAERLLPLIAEAASQFEAERQVEKLREHFGGEERFRRIAAQIAAWGRANLPPPVMEALSTTAEGVIALHRMMEGKEPGLARRADAPSAADEAELRAMMRDPRYWRTREPEFVRRVTDGFRRLVGG
;
A
#
# COMPACT_ATOMS: atom_id res chain seq x y z
N MET A 1 70.77 -43.47 11.35
CA MET A 1 70.41 -43.54 9.92
C MET A 1 69.42 -42.42 9.68
N PRO A 2 69.79 -41.30 9.06
CA PRO A 2 68.83 -40.23 8.82
C PRO A 2 67.85 -40.73 7.74
N GLU A 3 66.58 -40.80 8.12
CA GLU A 3 65.48 -41.12 7.21
C GLU A 3 65.48 -40.08 6.08
N ASP A 4 65.46 -40.57 4.83
CA ASP A 4 65.42 -39.72 3.66
C ASP A 4 64.06 -39.03 3.59
N LEU A 5 64.04 -37.73 3.93
CA LEU A 5 62.84 -36.90 3.94
C LEU A 5 62.20 -36.76 2.55
N LEU A 6 62.92 -37.07 1.46
CA LEU A 6 62.34 -37.17 0.12
C LEU A 6 61.53 -38.45 -0.08
N GLU A 7 61.95 -39.58 0.52
CA GLU A 7 61.15 -40.82 0.49
C GLU A 7 59.87 -40.67 1.30
N THR A 8 59.90 -39.96 2.44
CA THR A 8 58.70 -39.74 3.26
C THR A 8 57.67 -38.83 2.58
N ALA A 9 58.12 -37.76 1.90
CA ALA A 9 57.24 -36.87 1.13
C ALA A 9 56.64 -37.56 -0.12
N LEU A 10 57.37 -38.52 -0.73
CA LEU A 10 56.86 -39.36 -1.81
C LEU A 10 55.94 -40.48 -1.30
N ALA A 11 56.03 -40.88 -0.03
CA ALA A 11 55.17 -41.89 0.58
C ALA A 11 53.81 -41.33 1.04
N GLU A 12 53.74 -40.07 1.51
CA GLU A 12 52.47 -39.40 1.85
C GLU A 12 51.64 -39.04 0.63
N ALA A 13 52.28 -38.75 -0.50
CA ALA A 13 51.63 -38.77 -1.80
C ALA A 13 51.50 -40.23 -2.26
N ALA A 14 50.64 -41.01 -1.60
CA ALA A 14 50.30 -42.34 -2.04
C ALA A 14 49.94 -42.28 -3.53
N ALA A 15 50.90 -42.65 -4.38
CA ALA A 15 50.69 -42.77 -5.80
C ALA A 15 49.45 -43.65 -5.97
N PRO A 16 48.48 -43.27 -6.81
CA PRO A 16 47.30 -44.10 -7.03
C PRO A 16 47.82 -45.50 -7.36
N ARG A 17 47.41 -46.50 -6.56
CA ARG A 17 47.71 -47.90 -6.87
C ARG A 17 47.37 -48.08 -8.33
N LYS A 18 48.37 -48.34 -9.19
CA LYS A 18 48.16 -48.57 -10.62
C LYS A 18 47.03 -49.59 -10.76
N GLY A 19 45.86 -49.13 -11.24
CA GLY A 19 44.68 -49.96 -11.45
C GLY A 19 43.56 -49.90 -10.40
N ALA A 20 43.73 -49.22 -9.27
CA ALA A 20 42.62 -49.06 -8.32
C ALA A 20 41.76 -47.85 -8.69
N ARG A 21 40.46 -48.09 -8.89
CA ARG A 21 39.44 -47.04 -9.10
C ARG A 21 39.41 -46.10 -7.89
N PRO A 22 39.48 -44.77 -8.08
CA PRO A 22 39.24 -43.80 -7.00
C PRO A 22 37.79 -43.87 -6.49
N ASP A 23 37.58 -43.71 -5.19
CA ASP A 23 36.26 -43.85 -4.54
C ASP A 23 35.21 -42.86 -5.10
N ASP A 24 35.66 -41.66 -5.49
CA ASP A 24 34.81 -40.59 -6.04
C ASP A 24 34.40 -40.81 -7.52
N VAL A 25 34.93 -41.84 -8.18
CA VAL A 25 34.66 -42.13 -9.59
C VAL A 25 33.72 -43.31 -9.69
N PRO A 26 32.44 -43.12 -10.08
CA PRO A 26 31.51 -44.21 -10.34
C PRO A 26 32.07 -45.22 -11.34
N GLU A 27 31.75 -46.51 -11.17
CA GLU A 27 32.22 -47.62 -12.02
C GLU A 27 31.97 -47.38 -13.51
N LYS A 28 30.86 -46.73 -13.85
CA LYS A 28 30.52 -46.35 -15.23
C LYS A 28 31.56 -45.47 -15.94
N PHE A 29 32.39 -44.75 -15.18
CA PHE A 29 33.44 -43.86 -15.71
C PHE A 29 34.86 -44.38 -15.47
N TRP A 30 35.01 -45.58 -14.92
CA TRP A 30 36.31 -46.21 -14.74
C TRP A 30 36.58 -47.24 -15.82
N ASP A 31 37.81 -47.27 -16.32
CA ASP A 31 38.31 -48.28 -17.23
C ASP A 31 39.30 -49.19 -16.50
N GLU A 32 38.93 -50.45 -16.28
CA GLU A 32 39.77 -51.42 -15.55
C GLU A 32 40.98 -51.88 -16.37
N GLU A 33 40.85 -52.00 -17.70
CA GLU A 33 41.95 -52.42 -18.58
C GLU A 33 42.98 -51.31 -18.76
N ALA A 34 42.52 -50.07 -18.95
CA ALA A 34 43.40 -48.91 -19.09
C ALA A 34 43.82 -48.31 -17.73
N SER A 35 43.24 -48.77 -16.62
CA SER A 35 43.45 -48.21 -15.27
C SER A 35 43.27 -46.68 -15.24
N ALA A 36 42.25 -46.18 -15.95
CA ALA A 36 42.06 -44.76 -16.22
C ALA A 36 40.58 -44.37 -16.22
N ILE A 37 40.31 -43.07 -16.10
CA ILE A 37 38.95 -42.53 -16.22
C ILE A 37 38.54 -42.48 -17.68
N ARG A 38 37.32 -42.94 -17.99
CA ARG A 38 36.67 -42.80 -19.30
C ARG A 38 36.18 -41.36 -19.47
N VAL A 39 37.09 -40.47 -19.87
CA VAL A 39 36.83 -39.03 -19.99
C VAL A 39 35.69 -38.74 -20.97
N GLU A 40 35.58 -39.46 -22.07
CA GLU A 40 34.51 -39.29 -23.07
C GLU A 40 33.13 -39.62 -22.48
N ALA A 41 33.04 -40.70 -21.68
CA ALA A 41 31.80 -41.08 -21.02
C ALA A 41 31.39 -40.06 -19.95
N LEU A 42 32.36 -39.52 -19.22
CA LEU A 42 32.13 -38.46 -18.23
C LEU A 42 31.63 -37.17 -18.90
N LEU A 43 32.30 -36.71 -19.96
CA LEU A 43 31.89 -35.53 -20.73
C LEU A 43 30.50 -35.70 -21.34
N LYS A 44 30.18 -36.90 -21.85
CA LYS A 44 28.84 -37.22 -22.36
C LYS A 44 27.80 -37.13 -21.23
N SER A 45 28.07 -37.71 -20.07
CA SER A 45 27.14 -37.63 -18.93
C SER A 45 26.98 -36.21 -18.39
N TYR A 46 28.05 -35.40 -18.40
CA TYR A 46 27.99 -33.99 -18.00
C TYR A 46 27.11 -33.18 -18.95
N ARG A 47 27.29 -33.30 -20.27
CA ARG A 47 26.46 -32.61 -21.27
C ARG A 47 24.99 -33.01 -21.20
N GLU A 48 24.70 -34.28 -20.95
CA GLU A 48 23.32 -34.75 -20.73
C GLU A 48 22.71 -34.18 -19.43
N LEU A 49 23.52 -34.06 -18.37
CA LEU A 49 23.10 -33.43 -17.13
C LEU A 49 22.81 -31.93 -17.34
N GLU A 50 23.72 -31.21 -18.00
CA GLU A 50 23.57 -29.79 -18.34
C GLU A 50 22.29 -29.56 -19.16
N LYS A 51 22.04 -30.40 -20.18
CA LYS A 51 20.83 -30.36 -20.99
C LYS A 51 19.56 -30.59 -20.16
N ARG A 52 19.56 -31.62 -19.29
CA ARG A 52 18.42 -31.91 -18.39
C ARG A 52 18.18 -30.80 -17.37
N LEU A 53 19.25 -30.22 -16.83
CA LEU A 53 19.15 -29.12 -15.87
C LEU A 53 18.55 -27.88 -16.53
N SER A 54 19.00 -27.58 -17.74
CA SER A 54 18.49 -26.47 -18.56
C SER A 54 17.02 -26.66 -18.91
N GLN A 55 16.61 -27.87 -19.29
CA GLN A 55 15.22 -28.20 -19.63
C GLN A 55 14.28 -28.18 -18.41
N ARG A 56 14.79 -28.42 -17.19
CA ARG A 56 13.96 -28.49 -15.98
C ARG A 56 13.37 -27.13 -15.57
N LEU A 57 14.01 -26.02 -15.97
CA LEU A 57 13.54 -24.66 -15.72
C LEU A 57 12.87 -24.04 -16.95
N SER A 58 12.84 -24.75 -18.08
CA SER A 58 12.11 -24.30 -19.25
C SER A 58 10.61 -24.40 -18.99
N PRO A 59 9.82 -23.38 -19.39
CA PRO A 59 8.38 -23.49 -19.38
C PRO A 59 7.95 -24.67 -20.26
N PRO A 60 7.03 -25.53 -19.80
CA PRO A 60 6.43 -26.54 -20.65
C PRO A 60 5.68 -25.89 -21.82
N GLY A 61 5.63 -26.57 -22.97
CA GLY A 61 4.84 -26.14 -24.12
C GLY A 61 3.33 -26.14 -23.81
N GLU A 62 2.53 -25.50 -24.66
CA GLU A 62 1.07 -25.38 -24.45
C GLU A 62 0.37 -26.75 -24.39
N ASP A 63 0.84 -27.72 -25.18
CA ASP A 63 0.32 -29.10 -25.25
C ASP A 63 1.01 -30.07 -24.26
N ALA A 64 1.84 -29.57 -23.34
CA ALA A 64 2.52 -30.43 -22.39
C ALA A 64 1.53 -31.13 -21.45
N PRO A 65 1.81 -32.37 -21.00
CA PRO A 65 0.97 -33.07 -20.04
C PRO A 65 0.72 -32.23 -18.78
N GLU A 66 -0.49 -32.31 -18.23
CA GLU A 66 -0.90 -31.50 -17.07
C GLU A 66 0.02 -31.72 -15.86
N GLU A 67 0.50 -32.94 -15.66
CA GLU A 67 1.45 -33.29 -14.59
C GLU A 67 2.78 -32.53 -14.71
N GLU A 68 3.27 -32.32 -15.93
CA GLU A 68 4.49 -31.54 -16.19
C GLU A 68 4.25 -30.05 -15.91
N ARG A 69 3.09 -29.52 -16.31
CA ARG A 69 2.69 -28.13 -16.06
C ARG A 69 2.55 -27.86 -14.56
N ILE A 70 1.89 -28.75 -13.83
CA ILE A 70 1.75 -28.66 -12.36
C ILE A 70 3.13 -28.72 -11.69
N ARG A 71 4.00 -29.65 -12.10
CA ARG A 71 5.35 -29.76 -11.56
C ARG A 71 6.17 -28.48 -11.78
N PHE A 72 6.10 -27.91 -12.98
CA PHE A 72 6.77 -26.65 -13.31
C PHE A 72 6.21 -25.49 -12.49
N ARG A 73 4.87 -25.33 -12.44
CA ARG A 73 4.17 -24.31 -11.65
C ARG A 73 4.60 -24.36 -10.18
N ARG A 74 4.62 -25.56 -9.57
CA ARG A 74 5.15 -25.75 -8.21
C ARG A 74 6.63 -25.36 -8.08
N ALA A 75 7.46 -25.72 -9.07
CA ALA A 75 8.89 -25.44 -9.05
C ALA A 75 9.21 -23.93 -9.09
N ILE A 76 8.37 -23.12 -9.76
CA ILE A 76 8.53 -21.66 -9.81
C ILE A 76 7.82 -20.93 -8.65
N GLY A 77 7.06 -21.64 -7.81
CA GLY A 77 6.40 -21.06 -6.63
C GLY A 77 4.95 -20.62 -6.84
N VAL A 78 4.24 -21.21 -7.80
CA VAL A 78 2.77 -21.12 -7.88
C VAL A 78 2.17 -22.03 -6.80
N PRO A 79 1.17 -21.57 -6.03
CA PRO A 79 0.51 -22.40 -5.02
C PRO A 79 -0.33 -23.52 -5.65
N ASP A 80 -0.66 -24.55 -4.85
CA ASP A 80 -1.47 -25.69 -5.29
C ASP A 80 -2.89 -25.29 -5.71
N GLY A 81 -3.43 -24.24 -5.09
CA GLY A 81 -4.74 -23.69 -5.37
C GLY A 81 -4.77 -22.16 -5.23
N PRO A 82 -5.84 -21.51 -5.69
CA PRO A 82 -5.99 -20.05 -5.62
C PRO A 82 -6.11 -19.52 -4.18
N ASP A 83 -6.57 -20.35 -3.26
CA ASP A 83 -6.62 -20.09 -1.81
C ASP A 83 -5.22 -20.09 -1.16
N GLY A 84 -4.19 -20.55 -1.87
CA GLY A 84 -2.81 -20.54 -1.39
C GLY A 84 -2.13 -19.17 -1.44
N TYR A 85 -2.73 -18.16 -2.08
CA TYR A 85 -2.18 -16.81 -2.11
C TYR A 85 -2.39 -16.11 -0.76
N ARG A 86 -1.28 -15.73 -0.12
CA ARG A 86 -1.28 -14.90 1.09
C ARG A 86 -1.04 -13.46 0.69
N ILE A 87 -2.12 -12.77 0.34
CA ILE A 87 -2.05 -11.36 -0.05
C ILE A 87 -2.07 -10.48 1.20
N GLU A 88 -1.07 -9.62 1.33
CA GLU A 88 -0.99 -8.59 2.35
C GLU A 88 -1.61 -7.29 1.80
N PRO A 89 -2.78 -6.87 2.30
CA PRO A 89 -3.44 -5.68 1.78
C PRO A 89 -2.76 -4.40 2.28
N LYS A 90 -2.35 -3.52 1.35
CA LYS A 90 -1.87 -2.18 1.68
C LYS A 90 -3.00 -1.19 2.04
N HIS A 91 -4.25 -1.52 1.68
CA HIS A 91 -5.42 -0.69 1.89
C HIS A 91 -6.69 -1.55 1.96
N GLU A 92 -7.71 -1.10 2.71
CA GLU A 92 -8.97 -1.84 2.92
C GLU A 92 -9.71 -2.16 1.60
N LEU A 93 -9.64 -1.24 0.63
CA LEU A 93 -10.25 -1.39 -0.70
C LEU A 93 -9.46 -2.31 -1.66
N CYS A 94 -8.26 -2.76 -1.27
CA CYS A 94 -7.39 -3.60 -2.09
C CYS A 94 -7.02 -4.90 -1.34
N GLY A 95 -8.05 -5.54 -0.77
CA GLY A 95 -7.97 -6.84 -0.12
C GLY A 95 -7.84 -8.00 -1.11
N ALA A 96 -7.47 -9.17 -0.58
CA ALA A 96 -7.56 -10.43 -1.33
C ALA A 96 -8.98 -10.64 -1.85
N ASP A 97 -9.09 -11.13 -3.08
CA ASP A 97 -10.36 -11.40 -3.74
C ASP A 97 -10.30 -12.77 -4.41
N ASP A 98 -11.30 -13.62 -4.14
CA ASP A 98 -11.31 -15.02 -4.56
C ASP A 98 -11.37 -15.17 -6.08
N GLU A 99 -12.11 -14.30 -6.78
CA GLU A 99 -12.24 -14.31 -8.23
C GLU A 99 -10.92 -13.93 -8.90
N VAL A 100 -10.29 -12.86 -8.40
CA VAL A 100 -8.99 -12.40 -8.88
C VAL A 100 -7.94 -13.48 -8.64
N ASN A 101 -7.85 -14.04 -7.42
CA ASN A 101 -6.93 -15.11 -7.09
C ASN A 101 -7.13 -16.35 -7.95
N ARG A 102 -8.38 -16.72 -8.27
CA ARG A 102 -8.66 -17.83 -9.19
C ARG A 102 -8.07 -17.58 -10.58
N ARG A 103 -8.28 -16.39 -11.15
CA ARG A 103 -7.72 -16.03 -12.46
C ARG A 103 -6.20 -15.97 -12.46
N LEU A 104 -5.60 -15.45 -11.39
CA LEU A 104 -4.14 -15.41 -11.23
C LEU A 104 -3.55 -16.83 -11.15
N HIS A 105 -4.22 -17.75 -10.45
CA HIS A 105 -3.82 -19.16 -10.37
C HIS A 105 -3.94 -19.88 -11.71
N GLU A 106 -5.05 -19.70 -12.42
CA GLU A 106 -5.23 -20.24 -13.77
C GLU A 106 -4.11 -19.77 -14.72
N ALA A 107 -3.73 -18.49 -14.62
CA ALA A 107 -2.62 -17.87 -15.34
C ALA A 107 -1.22 -18.29 -14.85
N GLY A 108 -1.11 -19.06 -13.75
CA GLY A 108 0.15 -19.57 -13.23
C GLY A 108 1.03 -18.54 -12.53
N PHE A 109 0.41 -17.55 -11.89
CA PHE A 109 1.15 -16.55 -11.11
C PHE A 109 1.77 -17.16 -9.86
N THR A 110 2.98 -16.74 -9.53
CA THR A 110 3.62 -17.03 -8.24
C THR A 110 3.02 -16.15 -7.14
N CYS A 111 3.21 -16.51 -5.87
CA CYS A 111 2.73 -15.67 -4.75
C CYS A 111 3.28 -14.24 -4.81
N ALA A 112 4.55 -14.06 -5.18
CA ALA A 112 5.15 -12.74 -5.32
C ALA A 112 4.54 -11.92 -6.46
N GLN A 113 4.24 -12.57 -7.59
CA GLN A 113 3.58 -11.90 -8.72
C GLN A 113 2.13 -11.55 -8.38
N ALA A 114 1.41 -12.43 -7.68
CA ALA A 114 0.06 -12.14 -7.21
C ALA A 114 0.05 -10.94 -6.26
N GLN A 115 0.93 -10.91 -5.26
CA GLN A 115 1.09 -9.75 -4.36
C GLN A 115 1.39 -8.46 -5.14
N LEU A 116 2.27 -8.52 -6.13
CA LEU A 116 2.61 -7.36 -6.95
C LEU A 116 1.40 -6.77 -7.69
N VAL A 117 0.47 -7.61 -8.16
CA VAL A 117 -0.77 -7.14 -8.82
C VAL A 117 -1.61 -6.32 -7.83
N TYR A 118 -1.80 -6.81 -6.61
CA TYR A 118 -2.53 -6.09 -5.56
C TYR A 118 -1.82 -4.80 -5.14
N ASP A 119 -0.49 -4.85 -5.01
CA ASP A 119 0.33 -3.68 -4.72
C ASP A 119 0.16 -2.60 -5.78
N LEU A 120 0.26 -2.97 -7.06
CA LEU A 120 0.08 -2.05 -8.18
C LEU A 120 -1.33 -1.49 -8.25
N ALA A 121 -2.34 -2.30 -7.94
CA ALA A 121 -3.72 -1.84 -7.83
C ALA A 121 -3.84 -0.76 -6.74
N ALA A 122 -3.27 -0.98 -5.55
CA ALA A 122 -3.27 0.01 -4.48
C ALA A 122 -2.51 1.29 -4.88
N GLU A 123 -1.34 1.15 -5.50
CA GLU A 123 -0.47 2.28 -5.87
C GLU A 123 -1.04 3.13 -7.02
N ARG A 124 -1.84 2.55 -7.91
CA ARG A 124 -2.32 3.24 -9.13
C ARG A 124 -3.81 3.52 -9.14
N LEU A 125 -4.64 2.59 -8.65
CA LEU A 125 -6.09 2.76 -8.69
C LEU A 125 -6.59 3.63 -7.53
N LEU A 126 -6.03 3.49 -6.32
CA LEU A 126 -6.49 4.29 -5.17
C LEU A 126 -6.33 5.80 -5.38
N PRO A 127 -5.20 6.31 -5.90
CA PRO A 127 -5.08 7.74 -6.19
C PRO A 127 -6.11 8.23 -7.21
N LEU A 128 -6.38 7.44 -8.25
CA LEU A 128 -7.38 7.79 -9.27
C LEU A 128 -8.81 7.80 -8.70
N ILE A 129 -9.14 6.84 -7.83
CA ILE A 129 -10.43 6.80 -7.14
C ILE A 129 -10.57 8.01 -6.20
N ALA A 130 -9.51 8.35 -5.45
CA ALA A 130 -9.51 9.50 -4.56
C ALA A 130 -9.67 10.82 -5.33
N GLU A 131 -8.99 10.96 -6.46
CA GLU A 131 -9.12 12.13 -7.34
C GLU A 131 -10.55 12.24 -7.89
N ALA A 132 -11.10 11.15 -8.43
CA ALA A 132 -12.47 11.12 -8.93
C ALA A 132 -13.50 11.44 -7.84
N ALA A 133 -13.33 10.89 -6.64
CA ALA A 133 -14.18 11.21 -5.50
C ALA A 133 -14.10 12.69 -5.11
N SER A 134 -12.90 13.27 -5.10
CA SER A 134 -12.71 14.70 -4.82
C SER A 134 -13.36 15.60 -5.88
N GLN A 135 -13.27 15.24 -7.16
CA GLN A 135 -13.92 15.99 -8.24
C GLN A 135 -15.43 15.93 -8.11
N PHE A 136 -15.97 14.73 -7.91
CA PHE A 136 -17.41 14.52 -7.72
C PHE A 136 -17.95 15.28 -6.50
N GLU A 137 -17.21 15.27 -5.39
CA GLU A 137 -17.59 16.04 -4.21
C GLU A 137 -17.57 17.55 -4.50
N ALA A 138 -16.54 18.08 -5.16
CA ALA A 138 -16.46 19.49 -5.53
C ALA A 138 -17.66 19.92 -6.40
N GLU A 139 -18.02 19.13 -7.41
CA GLU A 139 -19.20 19.38 -8.25
C GLU A 139 -20.49 19.40 -7.41
N ARG A 140 -20.65 18.43 -6.50
CA ARG A 140 -21.80 18.37 -5.61
C ARG A 140 -21.89 19.58 -4.67
N GLN A 141 -20.76 20.05 -4.14
CA GLN A 141 -20.71 21.24 -3.29
C GLN A 141 -21.13 22.48 -4.08
N VAL A 142 -20.69 22.63 -5.34
CA VAL A 142 -21.10 23.73 -6.22
C VAL A 142 -22.59 23.66 -6.54
N GLU A 143 -23.11 22.47 -6.84
CA GLU A 143 -24.53 22.33 -7.16
C GLU A 143 -25.41 22.66 -5.96
N LYS A 144 -25.04 22.22 -4.76
CA LYS A 144 -25.71 22.61 -3.51
C LYS A 144 -25.74 24.13 -3.33
N LEU A 145 -24.65 24.84 -3.67
CA LEU A 145 -24.61 26.30 -3.60
C LEU A 145 -25.52 26.94 -4.66
N ARG A 146 -25.55 26.41 -5.88
CA ARG A 146 -26.47 26.87 -6.94
C ARG A 146 -27.92 26.71 -6.50
N GLU A 147 -28.30 25.55 -5.96
CA GLU A 147 -29.63 25.33 -5.41
C GLU A 147 -29.95 26.30 -4.27
N HIS A 148 -29.03 26.44 -3.30
CA HIS A 148 -29.21 27.32 -2.14
C HIS A 148 -29.41 28.78 -2.53
N PHE A 149 -28.61 29.29 -3.47
CA PHE A 149 -28.66 30.67 -3.91
C PHE A 149 -29.67 30.91 -5.06
N GLY A 150 -30.39 29.89 -5.52
CA GLY A 150 -31.46 30.03 -6.50
C GLY A 150 -30.99 30.19 -7.94
N GLY A 151 -29.94 29.45 -8.32
CA GLY A 151 -29.42 29.33 -9.68
C GLY A 151 -27.99 29.87 -9.85
N GLU A 152 -27.38 29.48 -10.96
CA GLU A 152 -25.97 29.76 -11.25
C GLU A 152 -25.63 31.26 -11.33
N GLU A 153 -26.46 32.05 -12.01
CA GLU A 153 -26.20 33.49 -12.17
C GLU A 153 -26.30 34.25 -10.84
N ARG A 154 -27.24 33.86 -9.97
CA ARG A 154 -27.39 34.45 -8.65
C ARG A 154 -26.24 34.03 -7.74
N PHE A 155 -25.87 32.75 -7.75
CA PHE A 155 -24.71 32.27 -7.02
C PHE A 155 -23.43 33.00 -7.44
N ARG A 156 -23.15 33.15 -8.74
CA ARG A 156 -21.94 33.83 -9.25
C ARG A 156 -21.82 35.27 -8.74
N ARG A 157 -22.92 36.02 -8.72
CA ARG A 157 -22.96 37.39 -8.17
C ARG A 157 -22.68 37.41 -6.67
N ILE A 158 -23.35 36.54 -5.92
CA ILE A 158 -23.20 36.47 -4.46
C ILE A 158 -21.80 36.00 -4.07
N ALA A 159 -21.25 35.00 -4.76
CA ALA A 159 -19.90 34.50 -4.53
C ALA A 159 -18.83 35.59 -4.68
N ALA A 160 -18.97 36.48 -5.67
CA ALA A 160 -18.07 37.62 -5.84
C ALA A 160 -18.12 38.59 -4.63
N GLN A 161 -19.31 38.84 -4.09
CA GLN A 161 -19.50 39.68 -2.91
C GLN A 161 -18.92 39.04 -1.65
N ILE A 162 -19.21 37.75 -1.42
CA ILE A 162 -18.65 36.97 -0.31
C ILE A 162 -17.12 36.97 -0.37
N ALA A 163 -16.52 36.74 -1.54
CA ALA A 163 -15.07 36.69 -1.69
C ALA A 163 -14.40 38.06 -1.46
N ALA A 164 -15.03 39.16 -1.89
CA ALA A 164 -14.55 40.51 -1.64
C ALA A 164 -14.63 40.86 -0.14
N TRP A 165 -15.76 40.55 0.50
CA TRP A 165 -15.95 40.76 1.93
C TRP A 165 -14.98 39.89 2.76
N GLY A 166 -14.86 38.61 2.45
CA GLY A 166 -14.01 37.67 3.19
C GLY A 166 -12.54 38.07 3.15
N ARG A 167 -12.02 38.45 1.98
CA ARG A 167 -10.63 38.95 1.85
C ARG A 167 -10.36 40.25 2.62
N ALA A 168 -11.38 41.09 2.80
CA ALA A 168 -11.25 42.36 3.51
C ALA A 168 -11.44 42.23 5.04
N ASN A 169 -12.15 41.19 5.51
CA ASN A 169 -12.58 41.07 6.90
C ASN A 169 -12.00 39.85 7.64
N LEU A 170 -11.41 38.87 6.93
CA LEU A 170 -10.90 37.63 7.52
C LEU A 170 -9.41 37.42 7.20
N PRO A 171 -8.65 36.78 8.11
CA PRO A 171 -7.30 36.31 7.79
C PRO A 171 -7.30 35.35 6.60
N PRO A 172 -6.28 35.39 5.71
CA PRO A 172 -6.23 34.52 4.53
C PRO A 172 -6.44 33.02 4.83
N PRO A 173 -5.82 32.42 5.87
CA PRO A 173 -6.03 31.00 6.17
C PRO A 173 -7.48 30.65 6.55
N VAL A 174 -8.20 31.57 7.20
CA VAL A 174 -9.59 31.37 7.62
C VAL A 174 -10.52 31.46 6.40
N MET A 175 -10.27 32.43 5.51
CA MET A 175 -11.00 32.55 4.25
C MET A 175 -10.82 31.31 3.39
N GLU A 176 -9.58 30.83 3.22
CA GLU A 176 -9.29 29.61 2.46
C GLU A 176 -10.05 28.42 3.04
N ALA A 177 -9.94 28.16 4.35
CA ALA A 177 -10.60 27.04 5.01
C ALA A 177 -12.14 27.07 4.92
N LEU A 178 -12.78 28.24 5.02
CA LEU A 178 -14.23 28.37 4.89
C LEU A 178 -14.72 28.33 3.44
N SER A 179 -13.87 28.64 2.47
CA SER A 179 -14.25 28.67 1.05
C SER A 179 -14.22 27.29 0.36
N THR A 180 -13.68 26.25 1.01
CA THR A 180 -13.56 24.90 0.43
C THR A 180 -14.83 24.05 0.53
N THR A 181 -15.85 24.48 1.29
CA THR A 181 -17.09 23.71 1.49
C THR A 181 -18.32 24.59 1.29
N ALA A 182 -19.43 23.99 0.84
CA ALA A 182 -20.67 24.73 0.64
C ALA A 182 -21.20 25.36 1.94
N GLU A 183 -21.14 24.63 3.06
CA GLU A 183 -21.54 25.16 4.37
C GLU A 183 -20.67 26.33 4.81
N GLY A 184 -19.36 26.28 4.54
CA GLY A 184 -18.46 27.38 4.85
C GLY A 184 -18.78 28.63 4.01
N VAL A 185 -19.08 28.48 2.72
CA VAL A 185 -19.53 29.60 1.87
C VAL A 185 -20.87 30.18 2.36
N ILE A 186 -21.81 29.34 2.78
CA ILE A 186 -23.09 29.78 3.38
C ILE A 186 -22.85 30.51 4.71
N ALA A 187 -21.92 30.03 5.54
CA ALA A 187 -21.54 30.70 6.78
C ALA A 187 -20.92 32.09 6.50
N LEU A 188 -20.01 32.18 5.53
CA LEU A 188 -19.44 33.45 5.08
C LEU A 188 -20.52 34.42 4.59
N HIS A 189 -21.52 33.92 3.85
CA HIS A 189 -22.67 34.72 3.42
C HIS A 189 -23.45 35.28 4.60
N ARG A 190 -23.78 34.45 5.60
CA ARG A 190 -24.49 34.90 6.81
C ARG A 190 -23.70 35.92 7.62
N MET A 191 -22.38 35.77 7.71
CA MET A 191 -21.53 36.74 8.38
C MET A 191 -21.47 38.08 7.63
N MET A 192 -21.50 38.04 6.30
CA MET A 192 -21.58 39.22 5.45
C MET A 192 -22.94 39.94 5.59
N GLU A 193 -24.06 39.20 5.58
CA GLU A 193 -25.41 39.72 5.76
C GLU A 193 -25.66 40.24 7.18
N GLY A 194 -25.08 39.59 8.19
CA GLY A 194 -25.16 39.95 9.61
C GLY A 194 -24.50 41.28 9.98
N LYS A 195 -23.98 42.04 9.01
CA LYS A 195 -23.57 43.44 9.20
C LYS A 195 -24.74 44.43 9.33
N GLU A 196 -26.00 43.97 9.35
CA GLU A 196 -27.11 44.77 9.90
C GLU A 196 -27.83 44.07 11.07
N PRO A 197 -27.36 44.23 12.32
CA PRO A 197 -28.25 44.15 13.47
C PRO A 197 -28.95 45.50 13.63
N GLY A 198 -30.06 45.66 12.92
CA GLY A 198 -31.11 46.57 13.35
C GLY A 198 -31.77 46.01 14.61
N LEU A 199 -31.63 46.73 15.72
CA LEU A 199 -32.40 46.70 16.97
C LEU A 199 -32.05 45.66 18.06
N ALA A 200 -31.61 46.26 19.17
CA ALA A 200 -32.14 46.06 20.52
C ALA A 200 -31.38 45.15 21.51
N ARG A 201 -30.89 45.87 22.53
CA ARG A 201 -30.82 45.52 23.96
C ARG A 201 -29.55 44.79 24.40
N ARG A 202 -28.68 45.58 25.06
CA ARG A 202 -27.72 45.16 26.10
C ARG A 202 -28.19 43.87 26.78
N ALA A 203 -27.57 42.76 26.40
CA ALA A 203 -27.23 41.71 27.33
C ALA A 203 -25.73 41.90 27.62
N ASP A 204 -25.35 41.85 28.89
CA ASP A 204 -23.96 42.03 29.31
C ASP A 204 -23.03 41.10 28.52
N ALA A 205 -22.00 41.68 27.90
CA ALA A 205 -21.00 40.91 27.17
C ALA A 205 -20.30 39.93 28.14
N PRO A 206 -20.17 38.65 27.78
CA PRO A 206 -19.39 37.70 28.58
C PRO A 206 -17.94 38.19 28.68
N SER A 207 -17.36 38.06 29.87
CA SER A 207 -16.03 38.60 30.15
C SER A 207 -14.96 37.75 29.47
N ALA A 208 -13.80 38.34 29.16
CA ALA A 208 -12.66 37.60 28.63
C ALA A 208 -12.16 36.46 29.54
N ALA A 209 -12.56 36.46 30.82
CA ALA A 209 -12.28 35.36 31.75
C ALA A 209 -13.09 34.09 31.41
N ASP A 210 -14.32 34.25 30.91
CA ASP A 210 -15.23 33.13 30.61
C ASP A 210 -14.74 32.34 29.38
N GLU A 211 -14.17 33.01 28.38
CA GLU A 211 -13.56 32.36 27.21
C GLU A 211 -12.26 31.61 27.58
N ALA A 212 -11.44 32.19 28.46
CA ALA A 212 -10.21 31.57 28.92
C ALA A 212 -10.48 30.29 29.72
N GLU A 213 -11.53 30.28 30.55
CA GLU A 213 -11.96 29.11 31.32
C GLU A 213 -12.47 27.98 30.40
N LEU A 214 -13.30 28.31 29.39
CA LEU A 214 -13.79 27.32 28.42
C LEU A 214 -12.66 26.70 27.59
N ARG A 215 -11.65 27.49 27.20
CA ARG A 215 -10.44 26.99 26.52
C ARG A 215 -9.59 26.11 27.43
N ALA A 216 -9.54 26.38 28.73
CA ALA A 216 -8.85 25.52 29.69
C ALA A 216 -9.57 24.17 29.83
N MET A 217 -10.91 24.17 29.84
CA MET A 217 -11.71 22.93 29.86
C MET A 217 -11.49 22.05 28.62
N MET A 218 -11.26 22.63 27.44
CA MET A 218 -10.94 21.85 26.22
C MET A 218 -9.61 21.09 26.30
N ARG A 219 -8.68 21.55 27.16
CA ARG A 219 -7.37 20.89 27.37
C ARG A 219 -7.46 19.76 28.41
N ASP A 220 -8.55 19.66 29.15
CA ASP A 220 -8.76 18.61 30.14
C ASP A 220 -8.92 17.24 29.44
N PRO A 221 -8.19 16.18 29.86
CA PRO A 221 -8.31 14.84 29.30
C PRO A 221 -9.74 14.28 29.28
N ARG A 222 -10.61 14.74 30.19
CA ARG A 222 -12.03 14.33 30.22
C ARG A 222 -12.81 14.78 28.99
N TYR A 223 -12.40 15.85 28.33
CA TYR A 223 -13.04 16.36 27.12
C TYR A 223 -12.68 15.54 25.87
N TRP A 224 -11.39 15.21 25.66
CA TRP A 224 -10.93 14.60 24.40
C TRP A 224 -10.52 13.13 24.51
N ARG A 225 -10.08 12.65 25.68
CA ARG A 225 -9.63 11.27 25.90
C ARG A 225 -10.77 10.38 26.39
N THR A 226 -11.46 10.79 27.46
CA THR A 226 -12.59 10.04 28.03
C THR A 226 -13.92 10.43 27.39
N ARG A 227 -14.01 11.65 26.84
CA ARG A 227 -15.22 12.23 26.21
C ARG A 227 -16.45 12.09 27.11
N GLU A 228 -16.31 12.51 28.36
CA GLU A 228 -17.42 12.44 29.32
C GLU A 228 -18.62 13.25 28.82
N PRO A 229 -19.83 12.65 28.71
CA PRO A 229 -20.98 13.28 28.06
C PRO A 229 -21.37 14.63 28.68
N GLU A 230 -21.38 14.71 30.01
CA GLU A 230 -21.72 15.92 30.76
C GLU A 230 -20.65 17.02 30.59
N PHE A 231 -19.37 16.63 30.50
CA PHE A 231 -18.28 17.59 30.34
C PHE A 231 -18.29 18.21 28.94
N VAL A 232 -18.52 17.39 27.91
CA VAL A 232 -18.65 17.84 26.51
C VAL A 232 -19.87 18.75 26.33
N ARG A 233 -21.02 18.43 26.96
CA ARG A 233 -22.22 19.29 26.94
C ARG A 233 -21.95 20.67 27.55
N ARG A 234 -21.33 20.74 28.73
CA ARG A 234 -21.02 22.04 29.36
C ARG A 234 -20.09 22.92 28.52
N VAL A 235 -19.05 22.34 27.92
CA VAL A 235 -18.14 23.08 27.02
C VAL A 235 -18.89 23.57 25.78
N THR A 236 -19.71 22.71 25.19
CA THR A 236 -20.50 23.03 23.98
C THR A 236 -21.53 24.13 24.25
N ASP A 237 -22.23 24.06 25.38
CA ASP A 237 -23.22 25.05 25.78
C ASP A 237 -22.57 26.39 26.19
N GLY A 238 -21.38 26.35 26.80
CA GLY A 238 -20.57 27.53 27.11
C GLY A 238 -20.15 28.29 25.85
N PHE A 239 -19.60 27.60 24.85
CA PHE A 239 -19.27 28.22 23.56
C PHE A 239 -20.51 28.65 22.77
N ARG A 240 -21.63 27.91 22.84
CA ARG A 240 -22.89 28.34 22.21
C ARG A 240 -23.42 29.64 22.82
N ARG A 241 -23.26 29.86 24.13
CA ARG A 241 -23.60 31.13 24.79
C ARG A 241 -22.63 32.26 24.44
N LEU A 242 -21.35 31.95 24.25
CA LEU A 242 -20.33 32.93 23.84
C LEU A 242 -20.51 33.39 22.38
N VAL A 243 -21.00 32.52 21.50
CA VAL A 243 -21.18 32.79 20.06
C VAL A 243 -22.61 33.21 19.71
N GLY A 244 -23.59 32.86 20.55
CA GLY A 244 -25.01 33.16 20.36
C GLY A 244 -25.55 34.33 21.21
N GLY A 245 -24.65 35.13 21.81
CA GLY A 245 -24.96 36.37 22.53
C GLY A 245 -24.53 37.59 21.74
#